data_AF-A0A8K0XBE3-F1
#
_entry.id   AF-A0A8K0XBE3-F1
#
_cell.length_a   1.000
_cell.length_b   1.000
_cell.length_c   1.000
_cell.angle_alpha   90.00
_cell.angle_beta   90.00
_cell.angle_gamma   90.00
#
_symmetry.space_group_name_H-M   'P 1'
#
loop_
_entity.id
_entity.type
_entity.pdbx_description
1 polymer ?
#
loop_
_entity_poly.entity_id
_entity_poly.type
_entity_poly.pdbx_seq_one_letter_code
_entity_poly.pdbx_strand_id
1 'polypeptide(L)'
;MPRSRKKSAPSACVVVKVCWPLQKAAVNGKKLLTKLEWVWGMKYPTPDVAHPLNIVHLRADWRMLFGKGQWLLVPELRDLEALEKLSKTTLANGQPSKDLNKDQDRKEFTYHFLPKETMSEPICRFEEAHNGNSSKNIDGPMVEAQPSAYDVHFFPVDTLPPLKSHVCLRFIVFNCTRQASFDICKMDALISTTRILHSKHRTRWSPAV
;
A
#
# COMPACT_ATOMS: atom_id res chain seq x y z
N MET A 1 4.69 12.46 25.21
CA MET A 1 4.34 11.65 24.02
C MET A 1 2.84 11.80 23.75
N PRO A 2 2.38 12.13 22.54
CA PRO A 2 0.96 12.15 22.24
C PRO A 2 0.46 10.69 22.15
N ARG A 3 -0.42 10.33 23.08
CA ARG A 3 -1.09 9.03 23.16
C ARG A 3 -2.13 8.92 22.04
N SER A 4 -2.20 7.78 21.34
CA SER A 4 -3.43 7.42 20.62
C SER A 4 -4.59 7.54 21.61
N ARG A 5 -5.64 8.26 21.23
CA ARG A 5 -6.85 8.39 22.05
C ARG A 5 -7.93 7.55 21.40
N LYS A 6 -8.32 6.45 22.05
CA LYS A 6 -9.53 5.72 21.71
C LYS A 6 -10.75 6.59 21.99
N LYS A 7 -11.64 6.70 21.01
CA LYS A 7 -12.92 7.41 21.13
C LYS A 7 -14.05 6.49 20.69
N SER A 8 -15.22 6.63 21.31
CA SER A 8 -16.44 6.02 20.83
C SER A 8 -16.84 6.67 19.50
N ALA A 9 -17.15 5.86 18.51
CA ALA A 9 -17.58 6.37 17.21
C ALA A 9 -19.05 6.83 17.31
N PRO A 10 -19.41 8.03 16.83
CA PRO A 10 -20.80 8.29 16.46
C PRO A 10 -21.19 7.33 15.33
N SER A 11 -22.48 7.02 15.18
CA SER A 11 -23.06 6.12 14.16
C SER A 11 -22.91 6.60 12.71
N ALA A 12 -21.79 7.21 12.36
CA ALA A 12 -21.47 7.69 11.03
C ALA A 12 -21.02 6.52 10.15
N CYS A 13 -21.74 6.30 9.05
CA CYS A 13 -21.40 5.30 8.05
C CYS A 13 -20.01 5.56 7.46
N VAL A 14 -19.16 4.54 7.44
CA VAL A 14 -17.81 4.63 6.88
C VAL A 14 -17.88 4.47 5.36
N VAL A 15 -17.76 5.59 4.64
CA VAL A 15 -17.74 5.55 3.16
C VAL A 15 -16.37 5.08 2.67
N VAL A 16 -16.33 3.84 2.17
CA VAL A 16 -15.18 3.26 1.48
C VAL A 16 -15.23 3.59 -0.01
N LYS A 17 -14.10 4.01 -0.56
CA LYS A 17 -13.94 4.39 -1.96
C LYS A 17 -12.81 3.59 -2.61
N VAL A 18 -13.05 3.18 -3.85
CA VAL A 18 -12.06 2.56 -4.71
C VAL A 18 -10.98 3.58 -5.10
N CYS A 19 -9.73 3.16 -5.09
CA CYS A 19 -8.58 3.93 -5.54
C CYS A 19 -7.64 3.03 -6.36
N TRP A 20 -6.99 3.63 -7.35
CA TRP A 20 -6.08 2.94 -8.27
C TRP A 20 -4.66 3.47 -8.09
N PRO A 21 -3.73 2.70 -7.49
CA PRO A 21 -2.34 3.13 -7.34
C PRO A 21 -1.66 3.41 -8.68
N LEU A 22 -1.89 2.55 -9.68
CA LEU A 22 -1.54 2.81 -11.07
C LEU A 22 -2.75 3.43 -11.79
N GLN A 23 -2.70 4.73 -12.06
CA GLN A 23 -3.77 5.43 -12.78
C GLN A 23 -3.56 5.32 -14.29
N LYS A 24 -4.63 5.03 -15.04
CA LYS A 24 -4.59 4.97 -16.52
C LYS A 24 -3.96 6.23 -17.13
N ALA A 25 -4.34 7.42 -16.63
CA ALA A 25 -3.78 8.69 -17.09
C ALA A 25 -2.26 8.82 -16.90
N ALA A 26 -1.71 8.20 -15.86
CA ALA A 26 -0.27 8.19 -15.59
C ALA A 26 0.52 7.29 -16.54
N VAL A 27 -0.19 6.40 -17.24
CA VAL A 27 0.35 5.31 -18.05
C VAL A 27 0.07 5.55 -19.53
N ASN A 28 -0.54 6.69 -19.89
CA ASN A 28 -0.91 7.07 -21.26
C ASN A 28 0.26 7.16 -22.26
N GLY A 29 1.51 7.03 -21.81
CA GLY A 29 2.67 6.90 -22.69
C GLY A 29 3.02 5.44 -22.96
N LYS A 30 2.90 4.99 -24.23
CA LYS A 30 3.38 3.65 -24.67
C LYS A 30 4.81 3.37 -24.21
N LYS A 31 5.69 4.38 -24.20
CA LYS A 31 7.08 4.28 -23.74
C LYS A 31 7.21 3.94 -22.25
N LEU A 32 6.33 4.49 -21.40
CA LEU A 32 6.37 4.23 -19.95
C LEU A 32 5.87 2.82 -19.66
N LEU A 33 4.79 2.39 -20.30
CA LEU A 33 4.30 1.01 -20.23
C LEU A 33 5.39 0.00 -20.58
N THR A 34 6.04 0.19 -21.73
CA THR A 34 7.13 -0.69 -22.16
C THR A 34 8.30 -0.68 -21.18
N LYS A 35 8.63 0.47 -20.58
CA LYS A 35 9.66 0.54 -19.54
C LYS A 35 9.24 -0.23 -18.28
N LEU A 36 7.98 -0.12 -17.84
CA LEU A 36 7.47 -0.87 -16.69
C LEU A 36 7.45 -2.37 -16.94
N GLU A 37 6.99 -2.78 -18.13
CA GLU A 37 7.01 -4.18 -18.54
C GLU A 37 8.43 -4.73 -18.55
N TRP A 38 9.39 -3.96 -19.06
CA TRP A 38 10.79 -4.36 -19.05
C TRP A 38 11.36 -4.49 -17.64
N VAL A 39 11.16 -3.47 -16.80
CA VAL A 39 11.65 -3.47 -15.40
C VAL A 39 11.00 -4.57 -14.57
N TRP A 40 9.73 -4.86 -14.83
CA TRP A 40 8.99 -5.92 -14.13
C TRP A 40 9.06 -7.28 -14.80
N GLY A 41 9.80 -7.42 -15.90
CA GLY A 41 9.88 -8.65 -16.69
C GLY A 41 8.51 -9.20 -17.09
N MET A 42 7.57 -8.33 -17.46
CA MET A 42 6.25 -8.74 -17.94
C MET A 42 6.24 -8.84 -19.47
N LYS A 43 5.44 -9.75 -20.03
CA LYS A 43 5.28 -9.88 -21.49
C LYS A 43 4.33 -8.81 -22.01
N TYR A 44 4.71 -8.09 -23.06
CA TYR A 44 3.80 -7.15 -23.73
C TYR A 44 2.51 -7.84 -24.21
N PRO A 45 1.32 -7.22 -24.09
CA PRO A 45 0.93 -6.06 -23.28
C PRO A 45 0.17 -6.51 -22.01
N THR A 46 0.74 -6.39 -20.81
CA THR A 46 0.13 -7.01 -19.60
C THR A 46 -0.11 -6.18 -18.36
N PRO A 47 0.34 -4.93 -18.15
CA PRO A 47 -0.13 -4.19 -16.98
C PRO A 47 -1.56 -3.74 -17.26
N ASP A 48 -2.50 -4.67 -17.08
CA ASP A 48 -3.92 -4.41 -17.10
C ASP A 48 -4.21 -3.48 -15.92
N VAL A 49 -4.39 -2.20 -16.25
CA VAL A 49 -4.70 -1.16 -15.27
C VAL A 49 -6.06 -1.44 -14.61
N ALA A 50 -6.94 -2.20 -15.26
CA ALA A 50 -8.23 -2.62 -14.71
C ALA A 50 -8.13 -3.90 -13.85
N HIS A 51 -6.95 -4.48 -13.69
CA HIS A 51 -6.77 -5.69 -12.90
C HIS A 51 -7.20 -5.48 -11.43
N PRO A 52 -7.91 -6.43 -10.80
CA PRO A 52 -8.36 -6.29 -9.40
C PRO A 52 -7.21 -6.02 -8.41
N LEU A 53 -6.01 -6.57 -8.69
CA LEU A 53 -4.82 -6.31 -7.87
C LEU A 53 -4.30 -4.86 -7.95
N ASN A 54 -4.86 -4.00 -8.82
CA ASN A 54 -4.60 -2.56 -8.86
C ASN A 54 -5.69 -1.75 -8.11
N ILE A 55 -6.59 -2.41 -7.36
CA ILE A 55 -7.66 -1.75 -6.61
C ILE A 55 -7.34 -1.73 -5.12
N VAL A 56 -7.20 -0.53 -4.55
CA VAL A 56 -7.14 -0.34 -3.10
C VAL A 56 -8.44 0.30 -2.60
N HIS A 57 -9.04 -0.29 -1.58
CA HIS A 57 -10.22 0.25 -0.92
C HIS A 57 -9.77 1.12 0.25
N LEU A 58 -10.10 2.41 0.19
CA LEU A 58 -9.71 3.40 1.19
C LEU A 58 -10.92 4.19 1.65
N ARG A 59 -10.95 4.61 2.92
CA ARG A 59 -11.95 5.58 3.39
C ARG A 59 -11.83 6.88 2.59
N ALA A 60 -12.93 7.61 2.45
CA ALA A 60 -13.01 8.80 1.60
C ALA A 60 -11.93 9.86 1.89
N ASP A 61 -11.60 10.09 3.16
CA ASP A 61 -10.52 10.98 3.61
C ASP A 61 -9.13 10.42 3.28
N TRP A 62 -8.86 9.14 3.56
CA TRP A 62 -7.61 8.47 3.18
C TRP A 62 -7.37 8.54 1.68
N ARG A 63 -8.41 8.28 0.88
CA ARG A 63 -8.37 8.39 -0.58
C ARG A 63 -8.01 9.81 -1.02
N MET A 64 -8.60 10.84 -0.38
CA MET A 64 -8.29 12.23 -0.70
C MET A 64 -6.82 12.56 -0.44
N LEU A 65 -6.30 12.17 0.73
CA LEU A 65 -4.89 12.39 1.09
C LEU A 65 -3.94 11.59 0.17
N PHE A 66 -4.35 10.38 -0.23
CA PHE A 66 -3.58 9.53 -1.15
C PHE A 66 -3.52 10.14 -2.55
N GLY A 67 -4.65 10.66 -3.04
CA GLY A 67 -4.72 11.33 -4.34
C GLY A 67 -3.90 12.62 -4.42
N LYS A 68 -3.81 13.36 -3.31
CA LYS A 68 -2.92 14.53 -3.15
C LYS A 68 -1.44 14.15 -2.97
N GLY A 69 -1.16 12.86 -2.80
CA GLY A 69 0.15 12.33 -2.54
C GLY A 69 0.79 12.80 -1.24
N GLN A 70 -0.03 13.04 -0.21
CA GLN A 70 0.42 13.45 1.12
C GLN A 70 0.97 12.28 1.96
N TRP A 71 0.83 11.06 1.48
CA TRP A 71 1.37 9.86 2.11
C TRP A 71 1.55 8.74 1.08
N LEU A 72 2.34 7.73 1.44
CA LEU A 72 2.70 6.59 0.59
C LEU A 72 2.37 5.26 1.28
N LEU A 73 1.93 4.28 0.50
CA LEU A 73 1.93 2.87 0.90
C LEU A 73 3.28 2.28 0.52
N VAL A 74 4.09 1.92 1.49
CA VAL A 74 5.42 1.35 1.24
C VAL A 74 5.37 -0.14 1.56
N PRO A 75 5.70 -1.04 0.63
CA PRO A 75 5.70 -2.46 0.96
C PRO A 75 6.73 -2.82 2.03
N GLU A 76 6.53 -3.98 2.65
CA GLU A 76 7.50 -4.55 3.59
C GLU A 76 8.90 -4.67 2.97
N LEU A 77 9.94 -4.47 3.79
CA LEU A 77 11.33 -4.45 3.31
C LEU A 77 11.71 -5.72 2.55
N ARG A 78 11.29 -6.89 3.07
CA ARG A 78 11.56 -8.19 2.44
C ARG A 78 11.01 -8.25 1.01
N ASP A 79 9.82 -7.73 0.80
CA ASP A 79 9.14 -7.74 -0.49
C ASP A 79 9.80 -6.76 -1.48
N LEU A 80 10.27 -5.60 -0.98
CA LEU A 80 11.04 -4.64 -1.78
C LEU A 80 12.40 -5.22 -2.22
N GLU A 81 13.14 -5.86 -1.31
CA GLU A 81 14.44 -6.47 -1.61
C GLU A 81 14.30 -7.63 -2.60
N ALA A 82 13.23 -8.44 -2.47
CA ALA A 82 12.92 -9.49 -3.42
C ALA A 82 12.63 -8.91 -4.82
N LEU A 83 11.80 -7.86 -4.91
CA LEU A 83 11.45 -7.21 -6.17
C LEU A 83 12.68 -6.55 -6.82
N GLU A 84 13.56 -5.96 -6.03
CA GLU A 84 14.81 -5.36 -6.52
C GLU A 84 15.74 -6.44 -7.09
N LYS A 85 15.93 -7.55 -6.38
CA LYS A 85 16.75 -8.66 -6.86
C LYS A 85 16.21 -9.21 -8.19
N LEU A 86 14.89 -9.35 -8.30
CA LEU A 86 14.22 -9.78 -9.55
C LEU A 86 14.45 -8.78 -10.68
N SER A 87 14.34 -7.48 -10.39
CA SER A 87 14.55 -6.41 -11.37
C SER A 87 16.00 -6.40 -11.87
N LYS A 88 16.99 -6.47 -10.97
CA LYS A 88 18.42 -6.53 -11.31
C LYS A 88 18.77 -7.78 -12.13
N THR A 89 18.20 -8.92 -11.78
CA THR A 89 18.40 -10.19 -12.52
C THR A 89 17.82 -10.12 -13.92
N THR A 90 16.63 -9.54 -14.07
CA THR A 90 15.96 -9.33 -15.37
C THR A 90 16.78 -8.40 -16.27
N LEU A 91 17.31 -7.31 -15.72
CA LEU A 91 18.18 -6.38 -16.44
C LEU A 91 19.49 -7.04 -16.90
N ALA A 92 20.11 -7.86 -16.04
CA ALA A 92 21.36 -8.56 -16.38
C ALA A 92 21.18 -9.65 -17.44
N ASN A 93 20.09 -10.41 -17.37
CA ASN A 93 19.84 -11.53 -18.26
C ASN A 93 19.12 -11.15 -19.57
N GLY A 94 18.62 -9.91 -19.66
CA GLY A 94 17.81 -9.45 -20.79
C GLY A 94 16.50 -10.22 -21.00
N GLN A 95 16.08 -11.01 -19.99
CA GLN A 95 14.91 -11.88 -20.06
C GLN A 95 14.07 -11.77 -18.79
N PRO A 96 12.73 -11.79 -18.93
CA PRO A 96 11.81 -11.78 -17.80
C PRO A 96 11.97 -13.04 -16.94
N SER A 97 12.14 -12.89 -15.63
CA SER A 97 12.25 -14.01 -14.69
C SER A 97 10.97 -14.84 -14.61
N LYS A 98 11.07 -16.18 -14.62
CA LYS A 98 9.91 -17.08 -14.44
C LYS A 98 9.28 -16.97 -13.05
N ASP A 99 10.01 -16.45 -12.06
CA ASP A 99 9.52 -16.27 -10.69
C ASP A 99 8.57 -15.07 -10.55
N LEU A 100 8.40 -14.25 -11.60
CA LEU A 100 7.59 -13.03 -11.57
C LEU A 100 6.09 -13.28 -11.36
N ASN A 101 5.58 -14.48 -11.61
CA ASN A 101 4.17 -14.78 -11.37
C ASN A 101 3.89 -15.23 -9.93
N LYS A 102 4.91 -15.62 -9.16
CA LYS A 102 4.72 -16.09 -7.77
C LYS A 102 4.17 -15.00 -6.85
N ASP A 103 4.47 -13.74 -7.14
CA ASP A 103 3.88 -12.61 -6.39
C ASP A 103 2.39 -12.44 -6.71
N GLN A 104 1.93 -12.77 -7.93
CA GLN A 104 0.50 -12.68 -8.26
C GLN A 104 -0.33 -13.75 -7.53
N ASP A 105 0.30 -14.85 -7.12
CA ASP A 105 -0.34 -15.94 -6.37
C ASP A 105 -0.52 -15.61 -4.88
N ARG A 106 0.14 -14.56 -4.37
CA ARG A 106 -0.01 -14.13 -2.98
C ARG A 106 -1.33 -13.38 -2.80
N LYS A 107 -2.12 -13.83 -1.83
CA LYS A 107 -3.43 -13.25 -1.48
C LYS A 107 -3.32 -11.91 -0.74
N GLU A 108 -2.24 -11.69 -0.01
CA GLU A 108 -2.08 -10.54 0.87
C GLU A 108 -0.62 -10.10 0.99
N PHE A 109 -0.42 -8.79 1.04
CA PHE A 109 0.85 -8.11 1.26
C PHE A 109 0.76 -7.15 2.42
N THR A 110 1.89 -6.94 3.08
CA THR A 110 2.04 -6.00 4.19
C THR A 110 2.61 -4.68 3.67
N TYR A 111 1.98 -3.58 4.09
CA TYR A 111 2.32 -2.22 3.73
C TYR A 111 2.50 -1.35 4.96
N HIS A 112 3.50 -0.49 4.93
CA HIS A 112 3.74 0.55 5.91
C HIS A 112 3.22 1.87 5.39
N PHE A 113 2.59 2.62 6.29
CA PHE A 113 2.15 3.97 6.00
C PHE A 113 3.31 4.94 6.19
N LEU A 114 3.60 5.73 5.16
CA LEU A 114 4.64 6.76 5.21
C LEU A 114 4.03 8.14 4.97
N PRO A 115 3.81 8.96 6.01
CA PRO A 115 3.36 10.34 5.82
C PRO A 115 4.46 11.17 5.19
N LYS A 116 4.10 12.10 4.32
CA LYS A 116 4.99 13.19 3.90
C LYS A 116 4.87 14.36 4.87
N GLU A 117 5.88 15.20 4.91
CA GLU A 117 5.91 16.41 5.76
C GLU A 117 4.75 17.38 5.49
N THR A 118 4.19 17.34 4.28
CA THR A 118 3.02 18.12 3.87
C THR A 118 1.69 17.62 4.44
N MET A 119 1.70 16.55 5.25
CA MET A 119 0.49 15.97 5.83
C MET A 119 0.20 16.59 7.20
N SER A 120 -0.88 17.37 7.27
CA SER A 120 -1.38 17.96 8.53
C SER A 120 -2.53 17.16 9.16
N GLU A 121 -3.27 16.41 8.33
CA GLU A 121 -4.52 15.78 8.76
C GLU A 121 -4.27 14.50 9.59
N PRO A 122 -5.04 14.27 10.67
CA PRO A 122 -4.95 13.04 11.43
C PRO A 122 -5.56 11.85 10.66
N ILE A 123 -5.09 10.65 10.98
CA ILE A 123 -5.65 9.41 10.47
C ILE A 123 -6.46 8.73 11.56
N CYS A 124 -7.74 8.49 11.29
CA CYS A 124 -8.53 7.59 12.12
C CYS A 124 -8.41 6.14 11.59
N ARG A 125 -8.14 5.17 12.46
CA ARG A 125 -8.24 3.73 12.18
C ARG A 125 -9.40 3.18 12.99
N PHE A 126 -10.36 2.57 12.31
CA PHE A 126 -11.49 1.92 12.96
C PHE A 126 -11.12 0.49 13.33
N GLU A 127 -11.56 0.03 14.50
CA GLU A 127 -11.48 -1.40 14.82
C GLU A 127 -12.40 -2.16 13.85
N GLU A 128 -11.94 -3.32 13.38
CA GLU A 128 -12.83 -4.23 12.66
C GLU A 128 -13.97 -4.57 13.60
N ALA A 129 -15.22 -4.40 13.15
CA ALA A 129 -16.35 -4.90 13.90
C ALA A 129 -16.14 -6.41 14.04
N HIS A 130 -15.80 -6.86 15.26
CA HIS A 130 -15.86 -8.27 15.63
C HIS A 130 -17.32 -8.70 15.60
N ASN A 131 -17.88 -8.87 14.40
CA ASN A 131 -19.05 -9.71 14.22
C ASN A 131 -18.54 -11.14 14.41
N GLY A 132 -18.66 -11.65 15.63
CA GLY A 132 -18.65 -13.08 15.89
C GLY A 132 -19.76 -13.71 15.05
N ASN A 133 -19.36 -14.18 13.85
CA ASN A 133 -20.05 -15.05 12.89
C ASN A 133 -19.63 -14.70 11.47
N SER A 134 -18.33 -14.84 11.18
CA SER A 134 -17.87 -15.06 9.82
C SER A 134 -18.33 -16.43 9.34
N SER A 135 -19.57 -16.54 8.84
CA SER A 135 -19.93 -17.63 7.93
C SER A 135 -21.16 -17.27 7.09
N LYS A 136 -20.91 -17.15 5.79
CA LYS A 136 -21.83 -17.44 4.67
C LYS A 136 -23.19 -16.73 4.67
N ASN A 137 -23.27 -15.62 3.96
CA ASN A 137 -24.38 -15.38 3.03
C ASN A 137 -23.89 -14.41 1.95
N ILE A 138 -23.86 -14.87 0.69
CA ILE A 138 -23.33 -14.14 -0.47
C ILE A 138 -24.39 -13.20 -1.07
N ASP A 139 -25.64 -13.24 -0.61
CA ASP A 139 -26.75 -12.49 -1.24
C ASP A 139 -27.46 -11.50 -0.28
N GLY A 140 -26.81 -11.10 0.80
CA GLY A 140 -27.35 -10.08 1.72
C GLY A 140 -26.99 -8.65 1.28
N PRO A 141 -27.85 -7.64 1.51
CA PRO A 141 -27.48 -6.25 1.30
C PRO A 141 -26.23 -5.93 2.13
N MET A 142 -25.27 -5.24 1.50
CA MET A 142 -23.98 -4.86 2.08
C MET A 142 -24.21 -4.15 3.42
N VAL A 143 -24.14 -4.89 4.54
CA VAL A 143 -24.39 -4.33 5.87
C VAL A 143 -23.26 -3.34 6.14
N GLU A 144 -23.61 -2.06 6.26
CA GLU A 144 -22.68 -1.02 6.67
C GLU A 144 -22.08 -1.39 8.02
N ALA A 145 -20.80 -1.79 8.02
CA ALA A 145 -20.08 -2.08 9.24
C ALA A 145 -19.98 -0.79 10.05
N GLN A 146 -20.73 -0.71 11.16
CA GLN A 146 -20.60 0.36 12.13
C GLN A 146 -19.44 0.04 13.06
N PRO A 147 -18.34 0.81 13.02
CA PRO A 147 -17.23 0.59 13.94
C PRO A 147 -17.62 1.03 15.34
N SER A 148 -17.36 0.19 16.34
CA SER A 148 -17.64 0.50 17.75
C SER A 148 -16.62 1.47 18.37
N ALA A 149 -15.39 1.48 17.85
CA ALA A 149 -14.30 2.31 18.32
C ALA A 149 -13.33 2.71 17.19
N TYR A 150 -12.59 3.79 17.42
CA TYR A 150 -11.49 4.20 16.55
C TYR A 150 -10.30 4.78 17.30
N ASP A 151 -9.12 4.55 16.74
CA ASP A 151 -7.86 5.17 17.11
C ASP A 151 -7.57 6.36 16.20
N VAL A 152 -7.00 7.42 16.76
CA VAL A 152 -6.57 8.61 16.00
C VAL A 152 -5.05 8.74 16.07
N HIS A 153 -4.44 8.76 14.90
CA HIS A 153 -3.00 8.88 14.71
C HIS A 153 -2.67 10.26 14.13
N PHE A 154 -1.85 11.02 14.86
CA PHE A 154 -1.38 12.35 14.44
C PHE A 154 0.01 12.25 13.82
N PHE A 155 0.35 13.20 12.94
CA PHE A 155 1.70 13.33 12.38
C PHE A 155 2.77 13.32 13.51
N PRO A 156 3.87 12.58 13.38
CA PRO A 156 4.39 11.85 12.20
C PRO A 156 3.81 10.43 11.98
N VAL A 157 2.61 10.13 12.50
CA VAL A 157 1.84 8.89 12.28
C VAL A 157 2.66 7.62 12.56
N ASP A 158 3.53 7.68 13.57
CA ASP A 158 4.49 6.64 13.96
C ASP A 158 3.87 5.48 14.75
N THR A 159 2.58 5.58 15.08
CA THR A 159 1.81 4.60 15.84
C THR A 159 0.85 3.78 14.99
N LEU A 160 0.72 4.09 13.69
CA LEU A 160 -0.20 3.38 12.82
C LEU A 160 0.36 1.98 12.51
N PRO A 161 -0.38 0.89 12.81
CA PRO A 161 0.10 -0.46 12.51
C PRO A 161 0.21 -0.70 11.00
N PRO A 162 1.03 -1.67 10.57
CA PRO A 162 1.06 -2.10 9.18
C PRO A 162 -0.34 -2.42 8.65
N LEU A 163 -0.52 -2.16 7.36
CA LEU A 163 -1.74 -2.38 6.61
C LEU A 163 -1.59 -3.64 5.78
N LYS A 164 -2.67 -4.38 5.66
CA LYS A 164 -2.72 -5.60 4.86
C LYS A 164 -3.63 -5.37 3.68
N SER A 165 -3.17 -5.74 2.49
CA SER A 165 -3.95 -5.56 1.26
C SER A 165 -3.55 -6.56 0.19
N HIS A 166 -4.51 -6.91 -0.67
CA HIS A 166 -4.31 -7.76 -1.83
C HIS A 166 -3.66 -7.02 -3.02
N VAL A 167 -3.53 -5.69 -2.94
CA VAL A 167 -2.97 -4.89 -4.02
C VAL A 167 -1.57 -5.41 -4.36
N CYS A 168 -1.22 -5.51 -5.64
CA CYS A 168 0.08 -6.00 -6.06
C CYS A 168 1.19 -4.98 -5.75
N LEU A 169 2.31 -5.48 -5.24
CA LEU A 169 3.52 -4.74 -4.91
C LEU A 169 3.97 -3.80 -6.04
N ARG A 170 3.89 -4.25 -7.31
CA ARG A 170 4.36 -3.49 -8.47
C ARG A 170 3.60 -2.18 -8.66
N PHE A 171 2.28 -2.21 -8.51
CA PHE A 171 1.45 -1.01 -8.63
C PHE A 171 1.74 -0.02 -7.51
N ILE A 172 2.00 -0.53 -6.30
CA ILE A 172 2.36 0.30 -5.15
C ILE A 172 3.76 0.90 -5.32
N VAL A 173 4.77 0.11 -5.73
CA VAL A 173 6.14 0.60 -5.98
C VAL A 173 6.15 1.64 -7.09
N PHE A 174 5.38 1.45 -8.17
CA PHE A 174 5.20 2.48 -9.19
C PHE A 174 4.61 3.77 -8.61
N ASN A 175 3.55 3.63 -7.82
CA ASN A 175 2.92 4.78 -7.20
C ASN A 175 3.90 5.55 -6.29
N CYS A 176 4.67 4.83 -5.46
CA CYS A 176 5.71 5.40 -4.60
C CYS A 176 6.78 6.15 -5.38
N THR A 177 7.35 5.51 -6.41
CA THR A 177 8.40 6.13 -7.24
C THR A 177 7.89 7.39 -7.93
N ARG A 178 6.67 7.36 -8.50
CA ARG A 178 6.03 8.54 -9.08
C ARG A 178 5.83 9.66 -8.06
N GLN A 179 5.25 9.33 -6.91
CA GLN A 179 4.91 10.34 -5.90
C GLN A 179 6.14 10.91 -5.17
N ALA A 180 7.23 10.15 -5.10
CA ALA A 180 8.49 10.59 -4.51
C ALA A 180 9.49 11.11 -5.57
N SER A 181 9.09 11.17 -6.84
CA SER A 181 9.95 11.57 -7.97
C SER A 181 11.24 10.76 -8.09
N PHE A 182 11.20 9.48 -7.71
CA PHE A 182 12.31 8.55 -7.86
C PHE A 182 12.24 7.82 -9.22
N ASP A 183 13.40 7.47 -9.77
CA ASP A 183 13.47 6.57 -10.93
C ASP A 183 13.11 5.15 -10.48
N ILE A 184 12.13 4.52 -11.14
CA ILE A 184 11.70 3.16 -10.82
C ILE A 184 12.82 2.12 -11.01
N CYS A 185 13.83 2.42 -11.81
CA CYS A 185 15.01 1.58 -11.96
C CYS A 185 15.97 1.66 -10.75
N LYS A 186 15.77 2.63 -9.85
CA LYS A 186 16.64 2.91 -8.69
C LYS A 186 15.84 2.77 -7.39
N MET A 187 15.44 1.54 -7.07
CA MET A 187 14.67 1.24 -5.85
C MET A 187 15.46 1.46 -4.55
N ASP A 188 16.77 1.70 -4.62
CA ASP A 188 17.66 1.92 -3.47
C ASP A 188 17.13 2.98 -2.48
N ALA A 189 16.57 4.08 -3.00
CA ALA A 189 16.00 5.15 -2.17
C ALA A 189 14.75 4.69 -1.39
N LEU A 190 13.89 3.90 -2.04
CA LEU A 190 12.70 3.33 -1.40
C LEU A 190 13.10 2.31 -0.33
N ILE A 191 14.03 1.40 -0.66
CA ILE A 191 14.57 0.39 0.27
C ILE A 191 15.23 1.06 1.48
N SER A 192 16.04 2.09 1.25
CA SER A 192 16.71 2.82 2.33
C SER A 192 15.71 3.48 3.27
N THR A 193 14.66 4.09 2.71
CA THR A 193 13.57 4.69 3.50
C THR A 193 12.84 3.62 4.31
N THR A 194 12.53 2.47 3.71
CA THR A 194 11.88 1.34 4.40
C THR A 194 12.75 0.77 5.51
N ARG A 195 14.08 0.71 5.34
CA ARG A 195 15.02 0.32 6.41
C ARG A 195 14.99 1.27 7.59
N ILE A 196 14.94 2.57 7.34
CA ILE A 196 14.82 3.59 8.40
C ILE A 196 13.49 3.45 9.15
N LEU A 197 12.40 3.17 8.43
CA LEU A 197 11.10 2.91 9.06
C LEU A 197 11.15 1.64 9.92
N HIS A 198 11.70 0.55 9.40
CA HIS A 198 11.85 -0.70 10.15
C HIS A 198 12.73 -0.53 11.39
N SER A 199 13.84 0.21 11.32
CA SER A 199 14.70 0.43 12.49
C SER A 199 13.97 1.19 13.59
N LYS A 200 13.23 2.24 13.23
CA LYS A 200 12.39 3.01 14.17
C LYS A 200 11.27 2.18 14.79
N HIS A 201 10.61 1.32 14.01
CA HIS A 201 9.58 0.42 14.53
C HIS A 201 10.17 -0.67 15.43
N ARG A 202 11.32 -1.26 15.08
CA ARG A 202 11.96 -2.32 15.88
C ARG A 202 12.40 -1.84 17.26
N THR A 203 12.89 -0.61 17.36
CA THR A 203 13.26 0.00 18.66
C THR A 203 12.08 0.29 19.58
N ARG A 204 10.85 0.33 19.07
CA ARG A 204 9.65 0.74 19.83
C ARG A 204 8.75 -0.42 20.24
N TRP A 205 8.90 -1.58 19.60
CA TRP A 205 8.13 -2.80 19.84
C TRP A 205 8.99 -3.96 20.37
N SER A 206 10.22 -3.68 20.84
CA SER A 206 10.89 -4.61 21.76
C SER A 206 10.09 -4.60 23.06
N PRO A 207 9.57 -5.74 23.54
CA PRO A 207 9.07 -5.81 24.90
C PRO A 207 10.26 -5.45 25.81
N ALA A 208 10.05 -4.50 26.72
CA ALA A 208 10.95 -4.35 27.85
C ALA A 208 10.99 -5.71 28.55
N VAL A 209 12.16 -6.35 28.53
CA VAL A 209 12.46 -7.55 29.32
C VAL A 209 12.50 -7.15 30.78
#